data_AF-A0A6G1BVD3-F1
#
_entry.id   AF-A0A6G1BVD3-F1
#
_cell.length_a   1.000
_cell.length_b   1.000
_cell.length_c   1.000
_cell.angle_alpha   90.00
_cell.angle_beta   90.00
_cell.angle_gamma   90.00
#
_symmetry.space_group_name_H-M   'P 1'
#
loop_
_entity.id
_entity.type
_entity.pdbx_description
1 polymer ?
#
loop_
_entity_poly.entity_id
_entity_poly.type
_entity_poly.pdbx_seq_one_letter_code
_entity_poly.pdbx_strand_id
1 'polypeptide(L)'
;THHASLLCLALRRALRRARALYGPITDLLALTPHAPPLARPHSDCAFDAFLLFDQMPNPFPAPAASFQGMHRSFVGLKNHLDLRLLRARRRRRLLRCATRGSGTCLIACTTGAAIAGLVLATHAITVLLAAASACTASRGCCCPAAASMKRLQQHMDRLDAAARGAYVLNNDVDTIERLVGRLHATVESDKLLVRLGIERGRGQHHTIEEVVRQLRKNHPSLLRQLADLEEHICLYFAAVNRVRLLLVNHLSAPSVPD
;
A
#
# COMPACT_ATOMS: atom_id res chain seq x y z
N THR A 1 2.67 -5.39 -11.01
CA THR A 1 3.00 -6.50 -10.07
C THR A 1 4.45 -6.97 -10.17
N HIS A 2 5.07 -7.02 -11.35
CA HIS A 2 6.49 -7.38 -11.54
C HIS A 2 7.47 -6.50 -10.73
N HIS A 3 7.30 -5.18 -10.77
CA HIS A 3 8.13 -4.20 -10.04
C HIS A 3 8.15 -4.44 -8.52
N ALA A 4 7.00 -4.77 -7.91
CA ALA A 4 6.91 -5.04 -6.47
C ALA A 4 7.73 -6.27 -6.06
N SER A 5 7.69 -7.34 -6.85
CA SER A 5 8.48 -8.55 -6.57
C SER A 5 9.99 -8.32 -6.74
N LEU A 6 10.40 -7.55 -7.75
CA LEU A 6 11.79 -7.18 -7.92
C LEU A 6 12.32 -6.33 -6.75
N LEU A 7 11.53 -5.36 -6.27
CA LEU A 7 11.88 -4.58 -5.09
C LEU A 7 12.07 -5.48 -3.87
N CYS A 8 11.08 -6.33 -3.54
CA CYS A 8 11.19 -7.22 -2.38
C CYS A 8 12.45 -8.10 -2.45
N LEU A 9 12.78 -8.62 -3.65
CA LEU A 9 14.00 -9.40 -3.85
C LEU A 9 15.27 -8.57 -3.66
N ALA A 10 15.32 -7.36 -4.20
CA ALA A 10 16.44 -6.45 -4.04
C ALA A 10 16.66 -6.08 -2.56
N LEU A 11 15.59 -5.74 -1.84
CA LEU A 11 15.64 -5.40 -0.42
C LEU A 11 16.04 -6.59 0.45
N ARG A 12 15.51 -7.80 0.18
CA ARG A 12 15.95 -9.01 0.89
C ARG A 12 17.41 -9.35 0.62
N ARG A 13 17.95 -9.06 -0.57
CA ARG A 13 19.38 -9.18 -0.85
C ARG A 13 20.18 -8.13 -0.08
N ALA A 14 19.72 -6.88 -0.03
CA ALA A 14 20.34 -5.82 0.75
C ALA A 14 20.39 -6.17 2.24
N LEU A 15 19.29 -6.63 2.84
CA LEU A 15 19.24 -7.09 4.23
C LEU A 15 20.24 -8.21 4.51
N ARG A 16 20.29 -9.24 3.66
CA ARG A 16 21.25 -10.34 3.82
C ARG A 16 22.70 -9.85 3.76
N ARG A 17 23.01 -8.96 2.82
CA ARG A 17 24.34 -8.35 2.72
C ARG A 17 24.67 -7.47 3.93
N ALA A 18 23.71 -6.70 4.44
CA ALA A 18 23.88 -5.89 5.64
C ALA A 18 24.16 -6.75 6.88
N ARG A 19 23.41 -7.84 7.05
CA ARG A 19 23.66 -8.80 8.13
C ARG A 19 25.03 -9.44 8.02
N ALA A 20 25.45 -9.84 6.82
CA ALA A 20 26.79 -10.37 6.59
C ALA A 20 27.89 -9.33 6.86
N LEU A 21 27.68 -8.08 6.44
CA LEU A 21 28.60 -6.97 6.64
C LEU A 21 28.83 -6.67 8.13
N TYR A 22 27.75 -6.63 8.91
CA TYR A 22 27.82 -6.34 10.35
C TYR A 22 28.04 -7.59 11.22
N GLY A 23 28.01 -8.80 10.66
CA GLY A 23 28.23 -10.05 11.40
C GLY A 23 29.51 -10.03 12.22
N PRO A 24 30.69 -9.81 11.59
CA PRO A 24 31.96 -9.74 12.31
C PRO A 24 32.01 -8.64 13.39
N ILE A 25 31.35 -7.50 13.15
CA ILE A 25 31.25 -6.42 14.14
C ILE A 25 30.37 -6.87 15.32
N THR A 26 29.25 -7.54 15.06
CA THR A 26 28.37 -8.10 16.10
C THR A 26 29.15 -9.05 16.99
N ASP A 27 29.90 -9.97 16.38
CA ASP A 27 30.70 -10.97 17.10
C ASP A 27 31.80 -10.30 17.92
N LEU A 28 32.53 -9.35 17.32
CA LEU A 28 33.54 -8.55 18.01
C LEU A 28 32.94 -7.85 19.24
N LEU A 29 31.79 -7.18 19.07
CA LEU A 29 31.12 -6.42 20.13
C LEU A 29 30.62 -7.30 21.27
N ALA A 30 30.21 -8.53 20.98
CA ALA A 30 29.78 -9.52 21.97
C ALA A 30 30.95 -10.09 22.77
N LEU A 31 32.12 -10.27 22.14
CA LEU A 31 33.32 -10.82 22.77
C LEU A 31 34.13 -9.78 23.55
N THR A 32 34.00 -8.48 23.21
CA THR A 32 34.77 -7.43 23.89
C THR A 32 34.09 -6.93 25.16
N PRO A 33 34.84 -6.78 26.28
CA PRO A 33 34.32 -6.19 27.51
C PRO A 33 33.76 -4.77 27.30
N HIS A 34 32.79 -4.38 28.13
CA HIS A 34 32.26 -3.02 28.13
C HIS A 34 33.17 -1.99 28.79
N ALA A 35 34.15 -2.43 29.59
CA ALA A 35 35.04 -1.55 30.34
C ALA A 35 36.37 -1.31 29.58
N PRO A 36 36.80 -0.05 29.43
CA PRO A 36 38.15 0.28 28.96
C PRO A 36 39.21 -0.08 30.03
N PRO A 37 40.47 -0.33 29.62
CA PRO A 37 40.97 -0.33 28.25
C PRO A 37 40.69 -1.64 27.51
N LEU A 38 40.47 -1.54 26.19
CA LEU A 38 40.37 -2.71 25.31
C LEU A 38 41.70 -3.49 25.28
N ALA A 39 41.68 -4.79 25.60
CA ALA A 39 42.89 -5.59 25.56
C ALA A 39 43.49 -5.67 24.14
N ARG A 40 44.83 -5.67 24.03
CA ARG A 40 45.56 -5.73 22.74
C ARG A 40 45.02 -6.75 21.72
N PRO A 41 44.82 -8.04 22.04
CA PRO A 41 44.33 -9.01 21.06
C PRO A 41 42.93 -8.66 20.52
N HIS A 42 42.08 -8.04 21.34
CA HIS A 42 40.77 -7.56 20.89
C HIS A 42 40.88 -6.33 20.00
N SER A 43 41.83 -5.44 20.27
CA SER A 43 42.11 -4.28 19.41
C SER A 43 42.66 -4.70 18.05
N ASP A 44 43.54 -5.69 18.00
CA ASP A 44 44.05 -6.25 16.74
C ASP A 44 42.92 -6.92 15.93
N CYS A 45 42.09 -7.74 16.58
CA CYS A 45 40.93 -8.36 15.96
C CYS A 45 39.91 -7.32 15.44
N ALA A 46 39.66 -6.25 16.22
CA ALA A 46 38.82 -5.14 15.79
C ALA A 46 39.37 -4.45 14.54
N PHE A 47 40.68 -4.19 14.51
CA PHE A 47 41.34 -3.59 13.35
C PHE A 47 41.15 -4.44 12.09
N ASP A 48 41.30 -5.76 12.19
CA ASP A 48 41.12 -6.67 11.05
C ASP A 48 39.66 -6.73 10.58
N ALA A 49 38.70 -6.76 11.50
CA ALA A 49 37.28 -6.68 11.16
C ALA A 49 36.93 -5.34 10.47
N PHE A 50 37.55 -4.24 10.90
CA PHE A 50 37.36 -2.91 10.34
C PHE A 50 37.93 -2.77 8.92
N LEU A 51 39.09 -3.37 8.64
CA LEU A 51 39.62 -3.43 7.29
C LEU A 51 38.66 -4.14 6.33
N LEU A 52 38.11 -5.28 6.74
CA LEU A 52 37.12 -6.02 5.94
C LEU A 52 35.84 -5.21 5.75
N PHE A 53 35.37 -4.53 6.80
CA PHE A 53 34.17 -3.70 6.74
C PHE A 53 34.31 -2.49 5.80
N ASP A 54 35.46 -1.81 5.80
CA ASP A 54 35.68 -0.66 4.90
C ASP A 54 35.73 -1.09 3.42
N GLN A 55 36.28 -2.27 3.11
CA GLN A 55 36.35 -2.81 1.75
C GLN A 55 34.98 -3.16 1.14
N MET A 56 34.01 -3.53 1.97
CA MET A 56 32.71 -3.99 1.50
C MET A 56 31.78 -2.81 1.16
N PRO A 57 31.09 -2.80 0.00
CA PRO A 57 30.23 -1.69 -0.37
C PRO A 57 28.97 -1.62 0.51
N ASN A 58 28.37 -0.43 0.60
CA ASN A 58 27.09 -0.26 1.28
C ASN A 58 26.01 -1.11 0.58
N PRO A 59 25.32 -2.00 1.31
CA PRO A 59 24.34 -2.90 0.73
C PRO A 59 23.02 -2.19 0.34
N PHE A 60 22.77 -0.99 0.87
CA PHE A 60 21.58 -0.19 0.65
C PHE A 60 21.83 0.90 -0.41
N PRO A 61 21.02 0.97 -1.48
CA PRO A 61 21.16 2.01 -2.49
C PRO A 61 20.75 3.37 -1.92
N ALA A 62 21.30 4.44 -2.51
CA ALA A 62 20.83 5.78 -2.21
C ALA A 62 19.31 5.91 -2.53
N PRO A 63 18.52 6.52 -1.64
CA PRO A 63 17.06 6.45 -1.70
C PRO A 63 16.45 6.99 -3.01
N ALA A 64 17.01 8.06 -3.58
CA ALA A 64 16.37 8.81 -4.66
C ALA A 64 16.12 8.01 -5.97
N ALA A 65 16.97 7.05 -6.31
CA ALA A 65 16.89 6.37 -7.61
C ALA A 65 16.03 5.10 -7.58
N SER A 66 15.95 4.41 -6.44
CA SER A 66 15.42 3.03 -6.38
C SER A 66 13.91 2.93 -6.20
N PHE A 67 13.25 3.98 -5.69
CA PHE A 67 11.82 3.96 -5.38
C PHE A 67 10.94 4.74 -6.38
N GLN A 68 11.55 5.61 -7.21
CA GLN A 68 10.83 6.54 -8.08
C GLN A 68 9.83 5.85 -9.04
N GLY A 69 10.19 4.70 -9.60
CA GLY A 69 9.31 3.95 -10.52
C GLY A 69 8.04 3.42 -9.84
N MET A 70 8.12 3.02 -8.57
CA MET A 70 6.96 2.55 -7.81
C MET A 70 6.06 3.69 -7.39
N HIS A 71 6.63 4.80 -6.92
CA HIS A 71 5.89 6.03 -6.64
C HIS A 71 5.05 6.48 -7.82
N ARG A 72 5.66 6.56 -9.01
CA ARG A 72 4.92 6.88 -10.25
C ARG A 72 3.78 5.89 -10.52
N SER A 73 4.01 4.61 -10.27
CA SER A 73 3.00 3.56 -10.46
C SER A 73 1.82 3.71 -9.48
N PHE A 74 2.09 3.99 -8.20
CA PHE A 74 1.04 4.18 -7.19
C PHE A 74 0.28 5.50 -7.37
N VAL A 75 0.97 6.58 -7.71
CA VAL A 75 0.34 7.86 -8.09
C VAL A 75 -0.58 7.66 -9.29
N GLY A 76 -0.11 6.97 -10.34
CA GLY A 76 -0.92 6.63 -11.50
C GLY A 76 -2.16 5.80 -11.15
N LEU A 77 -1.98 4.78 -10.31
CA LEU A 77 -3.08 3.93 -9.83
C LEU A 77 -4.10 4.72 -9.02
N LYS A 78 -3.65 5.56 -8.09
CA LYS A 78 -4.50 6.43 -7.27
C LYS A 78 -5.35 7.35 -8.16
N ASN A 79 -4.71 8.07 -9.08
CA ASN A 79 -5.40 8.97 -10.00
C ASN A 79 -6.47 8.23 -10.83
N HIS A 80 -6.15 7.04 -11.31
CA HIS A 80 -7.10 6.20 -12.06
C HIS A 80 -8.31 5.78 -11.23
N LEU A 81 -8.09 5.36 -9.97
CA LEU A 81 -9.16 4.97 -9.06
C LEU A 81 -10.04 6.16 -8.68
N ASP A 82 -9.45 7.30 -8.38
CA ASP A 82 -10.17 8.54 -8.06
C ASP A 82 -11.07 8.98 -9.23
N LEU A 83 -10.53 8.96 -10.46
CA LEU A 83 -11.30 9.26 -11.66
C LEU A 83 -12.48 8.30 -11.86
N ARG A 84 -12.27 6.98 -11.67
CA ARG A 84 -13.35 5.99 -11.77
C ARG A 84 -14.42 6.18 -10.70
N LEU A 85 -14.01 6.48 -9.47
CA LEU A 85 -14.92 6.73 -8.36
C LEU A 85 -15.75 8.01 -8.61
N LEU A 86 -15.13 9.06 -9.14
CA LEU A 86 -15.83 10.28 -9.57
C LEU A 86 -16.85 9.99 -10.68
N ARG A 87 -16.47 9.21 -11.70
CA ARG A 87 -17.39 8.80 -12.78
C ARG A 87 -18.57 7.98 -12.23
N ALA A 88 -18.32 7.02 -11.35
CA ALA A 88 -19.37 6.23 -10.72
C ALA A 88 -20.33 7.10 -9.88
N ARG A 89 -19.79 8.04 -9.09
CA ARG A 89 -20.58 9.02 -8.33
C ARG A 89 -21.44 9.90 -9.23
N ARG A 90 -20.91 10.34 -10.39
CA ARG A 90 -21.67 11.10 -11.40
C ARG A 90 -22.80 10.24 -11.97
N ARG A 91 -22.53 9.00 -12.38
CA ARG A 91 -23.54 8.06 -12.90
C ARG A 91 -24.66 7.80 -11.88
N ARG A 92 -24.32 7.67 -10.59
CA ARG A 92 -25.31 7.50 -9.51
C ARG A 92 -26.17 8.74 -9.30
N ARG A 93 -25.61 9.93 -9.48
CA ARG A 93 -26.38 11.18 -9.43
C ARG A 93 -27.37 11.24 -10.60
N LEU A 94 -26.91 10.96 -11.82
CA LEU A 94 -27.77 10.93 -13.01
C LEU A 94 -28.91 9.92 -12.89
N LEU A 95 -28.61 8.69 -12.44
CA LEU A 95 -29.64 7.66 -12.24
C LEU A 95 -30.69 8.12 -11.21
N ARG A 96 -30.26 8.71 -10.09
CA ARG A 96 -31.17 9.26 -9.08
C ARG A 96 -32.07 10.37 -9.64
N CYS A 97 -31.50 11.31 -10.40
CA CYS A 97 -32.26 12.37 -11.04
C CYS A 97 -33.28 11.80 -12.04
N ALA A 98 -32.87 10.85 -12.88
CA ALA A 98 -33.77 10.18 -13.83
C ALA A 98 -34.91 9.42 -13.14
N THR A 99 -34.62 8.67 -12.07
CA THR A 99 -35.66 7.97 -11.31
C THR A 99 -36.64 8.92 -10.63
N ARG A 100 -36.17 10.06 -10.12
CA ARG A 100 -37.04 11.08 -9.53
C ARG A 100 -37.93 11.73 -10.58
N GLY A 101 -37.35 12.12 -11.71
CA GLY A 101 -38.08 12.73 -12.83
C GLY A 101 -39.13 11.79 -13.44
N SER A 102 -38.79 10.51 -13.61
CA SER A 102 -39.74 9.49 -14.08
C SER A 102 -40.88 9.28 -13.06
N GLY A 103 -40.58 9.21 -11.77
CA GLY A 103 -41.60 9.10 -10.72
C GLY A 103 -42.57 10.28 -10.74
N THR A 104 -42.07 11.52 -10.85
CA THR A 104 -42.94 12.71 -10.93
C THR A 104 -43.78 12.74 -12.21
N CYS A 105 -43.22 12.31 -13.34
CA CYS A 105 -43.95 12.24 -14.62
C CYS A 105 -45.06 11.18 -14.56
N LEU A 106 -44.78 9.99 -14.02
CA LEU A 106 -45.79 8.94 -13.84
C LEU A 106 -46.94 9.41 -12.97
N ILE A 107 -46.64 10.06 -11.83
CA ILE A 107 -47.68 10.62 -10.96
C ILE A 107 -48.54 11.61 -11.75
N ALA A 108 -47.93 12.61 -12.39
CA ALA A 108 -48.65 13.62 -13.18
C ALA A 108 -49.52 13.02 -14.30
N CYS A 109 -49.01 12.03 -15.04
CA CYS A 109 -49.77 11.32 -16.06
C CYS A 109 -50.97 10.56 -15.47
N THR A 110 -50.79 9.86 -14.33
CA THR A 110 -51.88 9.12 -13.68
C THR A 110 -52.96 10.04 -13.12
N THR A 111 -52.60 11.16 -12.47
CA THR A 111 -53.60 12.15 -12.01
C THR A 111 -54.30 12.81 -13.18
N GLY A 112 -53.56 13.18 -14.24
CA GLY A 112 -54.15 13.77 -15.46
C GLY A 112 -55.15 12.83 -16.13
N ALA A 113 -54.80 11.55 -16.30
CA ALA A 113 -55.69 10.55 -16.87
C ALA A 113 -56.94 10.30 -16.01
N ALA A 114 -56.81 10.27 -14.69
CA ALA A 114 -57.94 10.11 -13.77
C ALA A 114 -58.93 11.28 -13.87
N ILE A 115 -58.43 12.52 -13.91
CA ILE A 115 -59.26 13.73 -14.06
C ILE A 115 -59.96 13.73 -15.41
N ALA A 116 -59.23 13.45 -16.50
CA ALA A 116 -59.83 13.37 -17.84
C ALA A 116 -60.91 12.28 -17.93
N GLY A 117 -60.67 11.11 -17.34
CA GLY A 117 -61.65 10.03 -17.25
C GLY A 117 -62.92 10.44 -16.49
N LEU A 118 -62.79 11.17 -15.38
CA LEU A 118 -63.94 11.66 -14.62
C LEU A 118 -64.79 12.65 -15.45
N VAL A 119 -64.15 13.57 -16.18
CA VAL A 119 -64.83 14.53 -17.05
C VAL A 119 -65.55 13.83 -18.20
N LEU A 120 -64.93 12.82 -18.82
CA LEU A 120 -65.55 12.03 -19.88
C LEU A 120 -66.72 11.19 -19.36
N ALA A 121 -66.59 10.59 -18.17
CA ALA A 121 -67.67 9.84 -17.53
C ALA A 121 -68.85 10.74 -17.14
N THR A 122 -68.63 12.02 -16.79
CA THR A 122 -69.72 12.97 -16.54
C THR A 122 -70.47 13.40 -17.80
N HIS A 123 -69.88 13.23 -19.00
CA HIS A 123 -70.52 13.57 -20.29
C HIS A 123 -71.14 12.37 -21.01
N ALA A 124 -71.08 11.16 -20.44
CA ALA A 124 -71.77 9.98 -20.95
C ALA A 124 -72.57 9.31 -19.84
N ILE A 125 -73.90 9.52 -19.85
CA ILE A 125 -74.80 8.72 -19.02
C ILE A 125 -74.75 7.28 -19.53
N THR A 126 -74.34 6.38 -18.63
CA THR A 126 -74.44 4.90 -18.62
C THR A 126 -73.33 4.01 -19.20
N VAL A 127 -72.85 3.15 -18.29
CA VAL A 127 -72.09 1.88 -18.40
C VAL A 127 -70.59 1.95 -18.71
N LEU A 128 -69.75 1.88 -17.66
CA LEU A 128 -68.75 0.80 -17.54
C LEU A 128 -68.17 0.69 -16.12
N LEU A 129 -68.85 -0.07 -15.25
CA LEU A 129 -68.23 -0.74 -14.11
C LEU A 129 -67.63 -2.06 -14.62
N ALA A 130 -66.38 -2.06 -15.07
CA ALA A 130 -65.53 -3.26 -15.15
C ALA A 130 -64.15 -2.90 -15.72
N ALA A 131 -63.17 -2.71 -14.83
CA ALA A 131 -61.75 -3.04 -15.00
C ALA A 131 -60.88 -2.12 -14.12
N ALA A 132 -60.99 -2.30 -12.80
CA ALA A 132 -59.93 -1.86 -11.89
C ALA A 132 -59.52 -3.02 -10.96
N SER A 133 -59.42 -4.21 -11.53
CA SER A 133 -58.80 -5.39 -10.90
C SER A 133 -57.56 -5.81 -11.70
N ALA A 134 -56.60 -4.90 -11.80
CA ALA A 134 -55.20 -5.20 -12.08
C ALA A 134 -54.44 -3.96 -11.62
N CYS A 135 -53.83 -3.92 -10.44
CA CYS A 135 -52.51 -4.52 -10.25
C CYS A 135 -52.27 -4.75 -8.74
N THR A 136 -52.89 -5.77 -8.15
CA THR A 136 -52.46 -6.31 -6.85
C THR A 136 -51.65 -7.58 -7.05
N ALA A 137 -50.70 -7.57 -7.99
CA ALA A 137 -49.73 -8.66 -8.13
C ALA A 137 -48.45 -8.16 -8.80
N SER A 138 -47.63 -7.41 -8.07
CA SER A 138 -46.19 -7.47 -8.29
C SER A 138 -45.47 -7.36 -6.95
N ARG A 139 -45.58 -8.40 -6.11
CA ARG A 139 -44.67 -8.65 -4.97
C ARG A 139 -43.24 -9.00 -5.39
N GLY A 140 -42.87 -8.64 -6.61
CA GLY A 140 -41.53 -8.71 -7.16
C GLY A 140 -41.36 -7.71 -8.30
N CYS A 141 -41.58 -6.41 -8.09
CA CYS A 141 -41.01 -5.43 -9.00
C CYS A 141 -39.49 -5.51 -8.86
N CYS A 142 -38.85 -6.31 -9.71
CA CYS A 142 -37.45 -6.17 -10.04
C CYS A 142 -37.28 -4.86 -10.78
N CYS A 143 -37.47 -3.73 -10.10
CA CYS A 143 -37.42 -2.42 -10.72
C CYS A 143 -35.98 -2.24 -11.25
N PRO A 144 -35.76 -2.15 -12.57
CA PRO A 144 -34.42 -2.20 -13.17
C PRO A 144 -33.48 -1.12 -12.62
N ALA A 145 -34.06 0.03 -12.25
CA ALA A 145 -33.36 1.14 -11.62
C ALA A 145 -32.85 0.83 -10.21
N ALA A 146 -33.61 0.09 -9.38
CA ALA A 146 -33.18 -0.31 -8.04
C ALA A 146 -32.03 -1.34 -8.12
N ALA A 147 -32.13 -2.31 -9.03
CA ALA A 147 -31.07 -3.27 -9.29
C ALA A 147 -29.81 -2.59 -9.85
N SER A 148 -29.97 -1.64 -10.78
CA SER A 148 -28.88 -0.82 -11.33
C SER A 148 -28.19 0.03 -10.25
N MET A 149 -28.97 0.65 -9.36
CA MET A 149 -28.44 1.44 -8.25
C MET A 149 -27.68 0.58 -7.23
N LYS A 150 -28.17 -0.64 -6.93
CA LYS A 150 -27.47 -1.61 -6.08
C LYS A 150 -26.15 -2.06 -6.71
N ARG A 151 -26.13 -2.43 -8.00
CA ARG A 151 -24.88 -2.79 -8.71
C ARG A 151 -23.88 -1.64 -8.74
N LEU A 152 -24.34 -0.42 -8.98
CA LEU A 152 -23.49 0.75 -8.98
C LEU A 152 -22.91 1.07 -7.59
N GLN A 153 -23.70 0.87 -6.52
CA GLN A 153 -23.20 0.98 -5.15
C GLN A 153 -22.09 -0.05 -4.89
N GLN A 154 -22.32 -1.32 -5.22
CA GLN A 154 -21.30 -2.36 -5.09
C GLN A 154 -20.03 -2.04 -5.88
N HIS A 155 -20.17 -1.50 -7.09
CA HIS A 155 -19.03 -1.06 -7.89
C HIS A 155 -18.26 0.09 -7.21
N MET A 156 -18.97 1.07 -6.64
CA MET A 156 -18.35 2.14 -5.86
C MET A 156 -17.62 1.61 -4.63
N ASP A 157 -18.23 0.70 -3.87
CA ASP A 157 -17.62 0.10 -2.68
C ASP A 157 -16.33 -0.66 -3.03
N ARG A 158 -16.33 -1.35 -4.17
CA ARG A 158 -15.13 -2.02 -4.71
C ARG A 158 -14.03 -1.02 -5.11
N LEU A 159 -14.38 0.06 -5.80
CA LEU A 159 -13.41 1.11 -6.16
C LEU A 159 -12.80 1.78 -4.92
N ASP A 160 -13.63 2.02 -3.91
CA ASP A 160 -13.25 2.62 -2.64
C ASP A 160 -12.34 1.69 -1.81
N ALA A 161 -12.65 0.38 -1.78
CA ALA A 161 -11.77 -0.63 -1.20
C ALA A 161 -10.42 -0.74 -1.94
N ALA A 162 -10.44 -0.68 -3.28
CA ALA A 162 -9.22 -0.68 -4.08
C ALA A 162 -8.36 0.58 -3.84
N ALA A 163 -8.99 1.75 -3.69
CA ALA A 163 -8.32 3.01 -3.39
C ALA A 163 -7.65 2.96 -2.01
N ARG A 164 -8.35 2.46 -0.99
CA ARG A 164 -7.76 2.21 0.34
C ARG A 164 -6.57 1.25 0.27
N GLY A 165 -6.69 0.15 -0.47
CA GLY A 165 -5.60 -0.81 -0.65
C GLY A 165 -4.38 -0.19 -1.34
N ALA A 166 -4.58 0.60 -2.38
CA ALA A 166 -3.50 1.33 -3.06
C ALA A 166 -2.84 2.37 -2.15
N TYR A 167 -3.61 3.05 -1.30
CA TYR A 167 -3.08 3.99 -0.32
C TYR A 167 -2.19 3.30 0.73
N VAL A 168 -2.64 2.18 1.29
CA VAL A 168 -1.85 1.39 2.25
C VAL A 168 -0.54 0.93 1.62
N LEU A 169 -0.61 0.35 0.41
CA LEU A 169 0.59 -0.08 -0.31
C LEU A 169 1.56 1.07 -0.63
N ASN A 170 1.06 2.28 -0.92
CA ASN A 170 1.92 3.44 -1.12
C ASN A 170 2.61 3.85 0.19
N ASN A 171 1.87 3.90 1.29
CA ASN A 171 2.43 4.24 2.60
C ASN A 171 3.47 3.21 3.07
N ASP A 172 3.25 1.92 2.76
CA ASP A 172 4.24 0.87 3.02
C ASP A 172 5.54 1.13 2.23
N VAL A 173 5.42 1.54 0.96
CA VAL A 173 6.58 1.91 0.13
C VAL A 173 7.30 3.14 0.68
N ASP A 174 6.57 4.18 1.10
CA ASP A 174 7.14 5.38 1.73
C ASP A 174 7.91 5.02 3.01
N THR A 175 7.35 4.11 3.81
CA THR A 175 7.96 3.64 5.05
C THR A 175 9.22 2.82 4.77
N ILE A 176 9.18 1.92 3.79
CA ILE A 176 10.34 1.14 3.35
C ILE A 176 11.44 2.06 2.81
N GLU A 177 11.12 3.03 1.96
CA GLU A 177 12.09 3.99 1.42
C GLU A 177 12.78 4.77 2.54
N ARG A 178 12.01 5.28 3.50
CA ARG A 178 12.56 5.99 4.67
C ARG A 178 13.47 5.09 5.51
N LEU A 179 13.10 3.83 5.73
CA LEU A 179 13.95 2.87 6.46
C LEU A 179 15.24 2.57 5.70
N VAL A 180 15.16 2.35 4.38
CA VAL A 180 16.33 2.13 3.52
C VAL A 180 17.24 3.37 3.52
N GLY A 181 16.68 4.58 3.44
CA GLY A 181 17.45 5.82 3.50
C GLY A 181 18.17 6.00 4.84
N ARG A 182 17.51 5.68 5.96
CA ARG A 182 18.13 5.69 7.29
C ARG A 182 19.26 4.67 7.40
N LEU A 183 19.01 3.44 6.97
CA LEU A 183 20.02 2.38 6.98
C LEU A 183 21.21 2.74 6.08
N HIS A 184 20.97 3.26 4.88
CA HIS A 184 22.02 3.76 4.00
C HIS A 184 22.90 4.78 4.72
N ALA A 185 22.31 5.81 5.34
CA ALA A 185 23.03 6.83 6.09
C ALA A 185 23.79 6.26 7.30
N THR A 186 23.20 5.32 8.05
CA THR A 186 23.87 4.65 9.17
C THR A 186 25.08 3.86 8.70
N VAL A 187 24.96 3.07 7.62
CA VAL A 187 26.09 2.32 7.08
C VAL A 187 27.20 3.25 6.58
N GLU A 188 26.88 4.32 5.85
CA GLU A 188 27.90 5.29 5.42
C GLU A 188 28.59 5.97 6.62
N SER A 189 27.83 6.33 7.65
CA SER A 189 28.38 6.93 8.86
C SER A 189 29.32 5.97 9.60
N ASP A 190 28.92 4.71 9.77
CA ASP A 190 29.77 3.69 10.42
C ASP A 190 31.01 3.39 9.58
N LYS A 191 30.90 3.35 8.25
CA LYS A 191 32.04 3.19 7.34
C LYS A 191 33.02 4.36 7.46
N LEU A 192 32.54 5.59 7.49
CA LEU A 192 33.39 6.77 7.68
C LEU A 192 34.12 6.70 9.03
N LEU A 193 33.40 6.36 10.11
CA LEU A 193 33.98 6.18 11.44
C LEU A 193 35.07 5.11 11.44
N VAL A 194 34.80 3.96 10.83
CA VAL A 194 35.75 2.86 10.69
C VAL A 194 36.99 3.29 9.91
N ARG A 195 36.81 3.98 8.78
CA ARG A 195 37.89 4.49 7.93
C ARG A 195 38.81 5.43 8.69
N LEU A 196 38.25 6.42 9.39
CA LEU A 196 39.01 7.34 10.24
C LEU A 196 39.79 6.60 11.35
N GLY A 197 39.26 5.47 11.82
CA GLY A 197 39.93 4.62 12.79
C GLY A 197 41.15 3.90 12.24
N ILE A 198 40.99 3.23 11.10
CA ILE A 198 42.07 2.44 10.48
C ILE A 198 43.17 3.31 9.85
N GLU A 199 42.85 4.52 9.39
CA GLU A 199 43.82 5.48 8.83
C GLU A 199 44.90 5.92 9.84
N ARG A 200 44.59 5.84 11.15
CA ARG A 200 45.58 6.12 12.21
C ARG A 200 46.60 5.00 12.41
N GLY A 201 46.38 3.85 11.78
CA GLY A 201 47.26 2.69 11.83
C GLY A 201 47.04 1.77 13.03
N ARG A 202 47.48 0.52 12.88
CA ARG A 202 47.26 -0.57 13.83
C ARG A 202 47.78 -0.30 15.25
N GLY A 203 48.85 0.51 15.38
CA GLY A 203 49.45 0.85 16.67
C GLY A 203 48.63 1.82 17.53
N GLN A 204 47.59 2.47 16.96
CA GLN A 204 46.81 3.49 17.66
C GLN A 204 45.58 2.88 18.36
N HIS A 205 45.82 2.11 19.42
CA HIS A 205 44.79 1.35 20.14
C HIS A 205 43.62 2.20 20.66
N HIS A 206 43.88 3.42 21.15
CA HIS A 206 42.82 4.30 21.64
C HIS A 206 41.82 4.71 20.56
N THR A 207 42.26 4.85 19.31
CA THR A 207 41.37 5.17 18.19
C THR A 207 40.49 3.97 17.85
N ILE A 208 41.05 2.77 17.83
CA ILE A 208 40.29 1.54 17.58
C ILE A 208 39.27 1.28 18.69
N GLU A 209 39.66 1.50 19.94
CA GLU A 209 38.77 1.43 21.09
C GLU A 209 37.60 2.42 20.99
N GLU A 210 37.86 3.66 20.56
CA GLU A 210 36.82 4.66 20.36
C GLU A 210 35.85 4.27 19.22
N VAL A 211 36.35 3.71 18.12
CA VAL A 211 35.49 3.18 17.04
C VAL A 211 34.62 2.03 17.57
N VAL A 212 35.20 1.07 18.30
CA VAL A 212 34.44 -0.02 18.94
C VAL A 212 33.36 0.55 19.86
N ARG A 213 33.68 1.55 20.67
CA ARG A 213 32.73 2.18 21.60
C ARG A 213 31.57 2.86 20.88
N GLN A 214 31.84 3.58 19.79
CA GLN A 214 30.81 4.26 19.00
C GLN A 214 29.93 3.27 18.22
N LEU A 215 30.54 2.27 17.59
CA LEU A 215 29.80 1.19 16.92
C LEU A 215 28.90 0.45 17.92
N ARG A 216 29.42 0.12 19.11
CA ARG A 216 28.63 -0.48 20.20
C ARG A 216 27.42 0.35 20.58
N LYS A 217 27.60 1.67 20.72
CA LYS A 217 26.51 2.60 21.05
C LYS A 217 25.42 2.60 19.97
N ASN A 218 25.81 2.54 18.69
CA ASN A 218 24.87 2.60 17.57
C ASN A 218 24.23 1.23 17.25
N HIS A 219 24.90 0.13 17.59
CA HIS A 219 24.55 -1.23 17.18
C HIS A 219 23.10 -1.66 17.48
N PRO A 220 22.53 -1.42 18.69
CA PRO A 220 21.15 -1.81 18.96
C PRO A 220 20.14 -1.08 18.05
N SER A 221 20.42 0.18 17.71
CA SER A 221 19.56 0.97 16.83
C SER A 221 19.60 0.47 15.39
N LEU A 222 20.77 0.03 14.92
CA LEU A 222 20.95 -0.60 13.60
C LEU A 222 20.19 -1.92 13.53
N LEU A 223 20.36 -2.81 14.51
CA LEU A 223 19.66 -4.09 14.54
C LEU A 223 18.14 -3.92 14.51
N ARG A 224 17.63 -2.94 15.27
CA ARG A 224 16.20 -2.59 15.22
C ARG A 224 15.77 -2.10 13.84
N GLN A 225 16.54 -1.21 13.20
CA GLN A 225 16.21 -0.75 11.84
C GLN A 225 16.21 -1.89 10.81
N LEU A 226 17.12 -2.85 10.93
CA LEU A 226 17.17 -4.04 10.05
C LEU A 226 15.94 -4.94 10.27
N ALA A 227 15.49 -5.10 11.53
CA ALA A 227 14.28 -5.85 11.86
C ALA A 227 13.02 -5.13 11.36
N ASP A 228 12.90 -3.81 11.61
CA ASP A 228 11.80 -2.98 11.12
C ASP A 228 11.68 -3.10 9.60
N LEU A 229 12.81 -3.03 8.87
CA LEU A 229 12.81 -3.16 7.41
C LEU A 229 12.36 -4.55 6.96
N GLU A 230 12.81 -5.62 7.62
CA GLU A 230 12.38 -6.99 7.30
C GLU A 230 10.88 -7.18 7.50
N GLU A 231 10.33 -6.67 8.60
CA GLU A 231 8.89 -6.70 8.88
C GLU A 231 8.10 -5.99 7.78
N HIS A 232 8.48 -4.76 7.41
CA HIS A 232 7.77 -3.99 6.40
C HIS A 232 7.88 -4.62 5.00
N ILE A 233 9.00 -5.27 4.67
CA ILE A 233 9.11 -6.06 3.42
C ILE A 233 8.10 -7.22 3.42
N CYS A 234 7.96 -7.92 4.55
CA CYS A 234 7.00 -9.02 4.69
C CYS A 234 5.55 -8.54 4.59
N LEU A 235 5.20 -7.45 5.28
CA LEU A 235 3.87 -6.84 5.22
C LEU A 235 3.53 -6.39 3.79
N TYR A 236 4.44 -5.67 3.13
CA TYR A 236 4.25 -5.23 1.75
C TYR A 236 4.08 -6.41 0.79
N PHE A 237 4.91 -7.46 0.92
CA PHE A 237 4.79 -8.66 0.09
C PHE A 237 3.46 -9.40 0.30
N ALA A 238 3.01 -9.53 1.55
CA ALA A 238 1.72 -10.13 1.89
C ALA A 238 0.55 -9.31 1.31
N ALA A 239 0.60 -7.98 1.42
CA ALA A 239 -0.40 -7.08 0.84
C ALA A 239 -0.48 -7.22 -0.69
N VAL A 240 0.67 -7.24 -1.38
CA VAL A 240 0.73 -7.43 -2.84
C VAL A 240 0.16 -8.80 -3.24
N ASN A 241 0.49 -9.87 -2.51
CA ASN A 241 -0.02 -11.21 -2.82
C ASN A 241 -1.52 -11.35 -2.53
N ARG A 242 -2.04 -10.71 -1.49
CA ARG A 242 -3.48 -10.65 -1.23
C ARG A 242 -4.22 -10.00 -2.40
N VAL A 243 -3.69 -8.90 -2.94
CA VAL A 243 -4.28 -8.26 -4.13
C VAL A 243 -4.22 -9.18 -5.35
N ARG A 244 -3.12 -9.91 -5.56
CA ARG A 244 -3.01 -10.90 -6.65
C ARG A 244 -4.03 -12.03 -6.53
N LEU A 245 -4.21 -12.57 -5.33
CA LEU A 245 -5.18 -13.64 -5.08
C LEU A 245 -6.62 -13.17 -5.36
N LEU A 246 -6.95 -11.96 -4.93
CA LEU A 246 -8.24 -11.34 -5.25
C LEU A 246 -8.45 -11.16 -6.76
N LEU A 247 -7.42 -10.74 -7.49
CA LEU A 247 -7.47 -10.61 -8.95
C LEU A 247 -7.69 -11.96 -9.64
N VAL A 248 -6.98 -13.02 -9.23
CA VAL A 248 -7.15 -14.36 -9.80
C VAL A 248 -8.56 -14.87 -9.54
N ASN A 249 -9.05 -14.80 -8.30
CA ASN A 249 -10.40 -15.25 -7.96
C ASN A 249 -11.50 -14.46 -8.70
N HIS A 250 -11.25 -13.19 -9.03
CA HIS A 250 -12.17 -12.37 -9.83
C HIS A 250 -12.16 -12.71 -11.32
N LEU A 251 -11.01 -13.09 -11.89
CA LEU A 251 -10.92 -13.52 -13.29
C LEU A 251 -11.50 -14.93 -13.50
N SER A 252 -11.50 -15.76 -12.47
CA SER A 252 -12.12 -17.09 -12.48
C SER A 252 -13.64 -17.06 -12.28
N ALA A 253 -14.23 -15.91 -11.94
CA ALA A 253 -15.67 -15.75 -11.78
C ALA A 253 -16.31 -15.32 -13.12
N PRO A 254 -17.45 -15.89 -13.54
CA PRO A 254 -18.06 -15.56 -14.82
C PRO A 254 -18.37 -14.07 -14.91
N SER A 255 -17.88 -13.44 -15.97
CA SER A 255 -18.12 -12.03 -16.30
C SER A 255 -19.62 -11.77 -16.43
N VAL A 256 -20.14 -10.85 -15.62
CA VAL A 256 -21.50 -10.33 -15.79
C VAL A 256 -21.49 -9.47 -17.08
N PRO A 257 -22.36 -9.75 -18.06
CA PRO A 257 -22.41 -8.98 -19.30
C PRO A 257 -22.87 -7.54 -19.03
N ASP A 258 -22.31 -6.61 -19.82
CA ASP A 258 -22.57 -5.17 -19.80
C ASP A 258 -24.03 -4.78 -20.07
#